data_AF-A0A7C2TPL4-F1
#
_entry.id   AF-A0A7C2TPL4-F1
#
_cell.length_a   1.000
_cell.length_b   1.000
_cell.length_c   1.000
_cell.angle_alpha   90.00
_cell.angle_beta   90.00
_cell.angle_gamma   90.00
#
_symmetry.space_group_name_H-M   'P 1'
#
loop_
_entity.id
_entity.type
_entity.pdbx_description
1 polymer ?
#
loop_
_entity_poly.entity_id
_entity_poly.type
_entity_poly.pdbx_seq_one_letter_code
_entity_poly.pdbx_strand_id
1 'polypeptide(L)'
;MKIRTCAVAGMFYPRDPHHLEQLLEKFFRDKDRGTDVFGVVSPHAGYPYSGEVSATAFSAFDPEFSGTFVLIGPSHRGYRTSVSLLPWETPLGIVDNDQEFGSALDLDCDEVSHQDTENSLEVQVPFIKYRFPRARIVPILMGDQEYPSAVRLSEVILDAVRETGRSDLRFVASSDFSHYVPAEKAHRDDHYA
;
A
#
# COMPACT_ATOMS: atom_id res chain seq x y z
N MET A 1 13.44 -7.63 17.90
CA MET A 1 13.27 -7.40 16.45
C MET A 1 13.02 -5.92 16.22
N LYS A 2 13.58 -5.33 15.15
CA LYS A 2 13.22 -3.96 14.74
C LYS A 2 11.84 -4.00 14.08
N ILE A 3 11.06 -2.95 14.26
CA ILE A 3 9.70 -2.78 13.71
C ILE A 3 9.62 -1.34 13.18
N ARG A 4 8.94 -1.16 12.05
CA ARG A 4 8.60 0.15 11.50
C ARG A 4 7.34 0.65 12.21
N THR A 5 7.47 1.68 13.05
CA THR A 5 6.35 2.19 13.87
C THR A 5 5.45 3.16 13.08
N CYS A 6 4.23 3.39 13.56
CA CYS A 6 3.30 4.31 12.88
C CYS A 6 3.85 5.74 12.86
N ALA A 7 4.12 6.31 11.68
CA ALA A 7 4.63 7.67 11.53
C ALA A 7 3.51 8.70 11.34
N VAL A 8 2.34 8.29 10.82
CA VAL A 8 1.23 9.21 10.51
C VAL A 8 -0.11 8.88 11.19
N ALA A 9 -0.13 7.90 12.11
CA ALA A 9 -1.27 7.64 12.98
C ALA A 9 -1.61 8.86 13.85
N GLY A 10 -2.88 9.25 13.86
CA GLY A 10 -3.40 10.46 14.49
C GLY A 10 -3.43 11.68 13.57
N MET A 11 -2.82 11.59 12.38
CA MET A 11 -2.85 12.64 11.35
C MET A 11 -3.64 12.21 10.12
N PHE A 12 -3.32 11.05 9.54
CA PHE A 12 -3.97 10.55 8.33
C PHE A 12 -5.12 9.60 8.63
N TYR A 13 -5.04 8.90 9.76
CA TYR A 13 -6.05 7.96 10.24
C TYR A 13 -6.03 7.93 11.78
N PRO A 14 -7.08 7.44 12.46
CA PRO A 14 -7.12 7.44 13.92
C PRO A 14 -5.97 6.65 14.55
N ARG A 15 -5.33 7.21 15.58
CA ARG A 15 -4.33 6.51 16.40
C ARG A 15 -4.98 5.55 17.40
N ASP A 16 -6.18 5.86 17.85
CA ASP A 16 -6.94 4.99 18.74
C ASP A 16 -7.44 3.76 17.95
N PRO A 17 -7.16 2.53 18.40
CA PRO A 17 -7.52 1.31 17.67
C PRO A 17 -9.03 1.13 17.53
N HIS A 18 -9.82 1.50 18.55
CA HIS A 18 -11.27 1.34 18.50
C HIS A 18 -11.90 2.28 17.47
N HIS A 19 -11.46 3.54 17.44
CA HIS A 19 -11.90 4.49 16.41
C HIS A 19 -11.47 4.07 15.00
N LEU A 20 -10.26 3.54 14.84
CA LEU A 20 -9.78 3.05 13.54
C LEU A 20 -10.60 1.84 13.07
N GLU A 21 -10.88 0.89 13.95
CA GLU A 21 -11.69 -0.29 13.66
C GLU A 21 -13.12 0.09 13.23
N GLN A 22 -13.80 0.97 13.99
CA GLN A 22 -15.14 1.46 13.64
C GLN A 22 -15.15 2.19 12.28
N LEU A 23 -14.11 2.95 11.98
CA LEU A 23 -14.01 3.67 10.72
C LEU A 23 -13.81 2.72 9.54
N LEU A 24 -12.95 1.71 9.69
CA LEU A 24 -12.72 0.67 8.68
C LEU A 24 -13.97 -0.22 8.51
N GLU A 25 -14.65 -0.59 9.59
CA GLU A 25 -15.93 -1.30 9.54
C GLU A 25 -16.97 -0.52 8.73
N LYS A 26 -17.07 0.79 8.98
CA LYS A 26 -17.95 1.68 8.20
C LYS A 26 -17.56 1.68 6.72
N PHE A 27 -16.28 1.82 6.39
CA PHE A 27 -15.85 1.85 4.99
C PHE A 27 -16.10 0.53 4.28
N PHE A 28 -15.89 -0.62 4.93
CA PHE A 28 -16.14 -1.93 4.32
C PHE A 28 -17.61 -2.37 4.38
N ARG A 29 -18.49 -1.59 5.01
CA ARG A 29 -19.92 -1.89 5.06
C ARG A 29 -20.51 -1.93 3.66
N ASP A 30 -21.31 -2.95 3.38
CA ASP A 30 -21.98 -3.19 2.10
C ASP A 30 -21.01 -3.28 0.89
N LYS A 31 -19.71 -3.50 1.15
CA LYS A 31 -18.73 -3.78 0.11
C LYS A 31 -18.61 -5.28 -0.09
N ASP A 32 -19.29 -5.77 -1.11
CA ASP A 32 -19.21 -7.16 -1.53
C ASP A 32 -17.81 -7.54 -2.02
N ARG A 33 -17.56 -8.84 -2.03
CA ARG A 33 -16.36 -9.42 -2.63
C ARG A 33 -16.32 -9.10 -4.13
N GLY A 34 -15.23 -8.49 -4.59
CA GLY A 34 -14.95 -8.32 -6.01
C GLY A 34 -14.56 -9.62 -6.70
N THR A 35 -13.97 -9.51 -7.90
CA THR A 35 -13.63 -10.66 -8.75
C THR A 35 -12.30 -11.33 -8.41
N ASP A 36 -11.72 -11.03 -7.23
CA ASP A 36 -10.35 -11.38 -6.85
C ASP A 36 -9.32 -10.97 -7.92
N VAL A 37 -9.06 -9.66 -7.98
CA VAL A 37 -8.13 -9.06 -8.93
C VAL A 37 -6.67 -9.27 -8.51
N PHE A 38 -5.74 -9.22 -9.47
CA PHE A 38 -4.30 -9.26 -9.16
C PHE A 38 -3.76 -7.97 -8.52
N GLY A 39 -4.39 -6.84 -8.79
CA GLY A 39 -3.95 -5.57 -8.21
C GLY A 39 -4.96 -4.46 -8.36
N VAL A 40 -4.73 -3.39 -7.60
CA VAL A 40 -5.58 -2.20 -7.53
C VAL A 40 -4.74 -0.93 -7.46
N VAL A 41 -5.34 0.18 -7.84
CA VAL A 41 -4.85 1.52 -7.49
C VAL A 41 -5.65 2.01 -6.28
N SER A 42 -4.97 2.50 -5.24
CA SER A 42 -5.60 2.99 -4.01
C SER A 42 -5.05 4.37 -3.62
N PRO A 43 -5.90 5.34 -3.27
CA PRO A 43 -5.44 6.66 -2.81
C PRO A 43 -4.74 6.58 -1.46
N HIS A 44 -3.93 7.61 -1.16
CA HIS A 44 -3.16 7.73 0.07
C HIS A 44 -3.30 9.07 0.81
N ALA A 45 -4.34 9.85 0.48
CA ALA A 45 -4.78 10.94 1.35
C ALA A 45 -5.28 10.44 2.71
N GLY A 46 -5.57 11.37 3.63
CA GLY A 46 -6.16 11.03 4.93
C GLY A 46 -7.54 10.36 4.80
N TYR A 47 -7.83 9.40 5.69
CA TYR A 47 -9.02 8.55 5.66
C TYR A 47 -10.37 9.31 5.58
N PRO A 48 -10.54 10.50 6.19
CA PRO A 48 -11.77 11.28 5.99
C PRO A 48 -12.08 11.63 4.52
N TYR A 49 -11.06 11.64 3.65
CA TYR A 49 -11.19 12.00 2.24
C TYR A 49 -11.12 10.78 1.31
N SER A 50 -10.21 9.84 1.59
CA SER A 50 -9.87 8.73 0.69
C SER A 50 -10.37 7.37 1.16
N GLY A 51 -10.75 7.22 2.43
CA GLY A 51 -10.88 5.90 3.05
C GLY A 51 -11.97 5.01 2.46
N GLU A 52 -13.10 5.60 2.04
CA GLU A 52 -14.19 4.91 1.35
C GLU A 52 -13.76 4.38 -0.03
N VAL A 53 -12.91 5.16 -0.74
CA VAL A 53 -12.36 4.79 -2.05
C VAL A 53 -11.32 3.68 -1.89
N SER A 54 -10.40 3.81 -0.93
CA SER A 54 -9.45 2.75 -0.60
C SER A 54 -10.15 1.46 -0.22
N ALA A 55 -11.20 1.49 0.61
CA ALA A 55 -11.98 0.30 0.94
C ALA A 55 -12.65 -0.34 -0.28
N THR A 56 -13.09 0.47 -1.25
CA THR A 56 -13.63 -0.03 -2.53
C THR A 56 -12.56 -0.71 -3.37
N ALA A 57 -11.35 -0.17 -3.41
CA ALA A 57 -10.21 -0.82 -4.06
C ALA A 57 -9.89 -2.14 -3.36
N PHE A 58 -9.71 -2.14 -2.04
CA PHE A 58 -9.38 -3.35 -1.28
C PHE A 58 -10.49 -4.42 -1.30
N SER A 59 -11.76 -4.06 -1.45
CA SER A 59 -12.85 -5.05 -1.58
C SER A 59 -12.80 -5.84 -2.90
N ALA A 60 -11.97 -5.41 -3.87
CA ALA A 60 -11.76 -6.14 -5.11
C ALA A 60 -10.98 -7.46 -4.93
N PHE A 61 -10.22 -7.60 -3.85
CA PHE A 61 -9.47 -8.80 -3.50
C PHE A 61 -10.34 -9.85 -2.79
N ASP A 62 -9.91 -11.12 -2.83
CA ASP A 62 -10.57 -12.17 -2.04
C ASP A 62 -10.44 -11.91 -0.52
N PRO A 63 -11.55 -11.82 0.27
CA PRO A 63 -11.55 -11.73 1.73
C PRO A 63 -10.58 -12.67 2.45
N GLU A 64 -10.44 -13.88 1.91
CA GLU A 64 -9.66 -14.95 2.53
C GLU A 64 -8.20 -14.92 2.13
N PHE A 65 -7.80 -13.97 1.27
CA PHE A 65 -6.43 -13.81 0.82
C PHE A 65 -5.48 -13.68 2.02
N SER A 66 -4.48 -14.56 2.05
CA SER A 66 -3.47 -14.64 3.09
C SER A 66 -2.05 -14.71 2.52
N GLY A 67 -1.89 -14.25 1.27
CA GLY A 67 -0.59 -14.18 0.59
C GLY A 67 0.13 -12.88 0.93
N THR A 68 0.78 -12.30 -0.07
CA THR A 68 1.59 -11.08 0.11
C THR A 68 1.10 -9.94 -0.75
N PHE A 69 0.85 -8.80 -0.11
CA PHE A 69 0.61 -7.55 -0.81
C PHE A 69 1.94 -6.85 -1.11
N VAL A 70 2.24 -6.66 -2.39
CA VAL A 70 3.33 -5.79 -2.84
C VAL A 70 2.76 -4.37 -2.93
N LEU A 71 3.20 -3.51 -2.02
CA LEU A 71 2.75 -2.13 -1.95
C LEU A 71 3.75 -1.26 -2.68
N ILE A 72 3.31 -0.50 -3.66
CA ILE A 72 4.17 0.39 -4.44
C ILE A 72 3.63 1.80 -4.27
N GLY A 73 4.41 2.70 -3.68
CA GLY A 73 3.97 4.05 -3.38
C GLY A 73 5.04 5.08 -3.71
N PRO A 74 4.65 6.30 -4.11
CA PRO A 74 5.60 7.34 -4.44
C PRO A 74 6.36 7.82 -3.20
N SER A 75 7.58 8.30 -3.44
CA SER A 75 8.34 9.09 -2.48
C SER A 75 7.92 10.56 -2.55
N HIS A 76 7.29 11.07 -1.49
CA HIS A 76 6.89 12.48 -1.39
C HIS A 76 8.05 13.39 -1.01
N ARG A 77 9.15 12.82 -0.53
CA ARG A 77 10.32 13.56 -0.01
C ARG A 77 11.58 13.41 -0.87
N GLY A 78 11.46 12.77 -2.04
CA GLY A 78 12.57 12.63 -2.98
C GLY A 78 13.60 11.55 -2.63
N TYR A 79 13.24 10.61 -1.76
CA TYR A 79 14.03 9.39 -1.51
C TYR A 79 14.16 8.52 -2.76
N ARG A 80 15.18 7.66 -2.78
CA ARG A 80 15.43 6.69 -3.85
C ARG A 80 14.43 5.54 -3.80
N THR A 81 14.27 4.86 -4.94
CA THR A 81 13.53 3.61 -4.98
C THR A 81 14.17 2.59 -4.05
N SER A 82 13.39 2.04 -3.13
CA SER A 82 13.89 1.16 -2.06
C SER A 82 12.79 0.26 -1.52
N VAL A 83 13.19 -0.83 -0.89
CA VAL A 83 12.29 -1.77 -0.19
C VAL A 83 12.45 -1.64 1.33
N SER A 84 11.37 -1.90 2.07
CA SER A 84 11.43 -2.16 3.52
C SER A 84 11.30 -3.66 3.77
N LEU A 85 12.12 -4.19 4.67
CA LEU A 85 12.15 -5.58 5.11
C LEU A 85 11.70 -5.73 6.59
N LEU A 86 11.31 -4.64 7.24
CA LEU A 86 10.77 -4.67 8.59
C LEU A 86 9.27 -4.97 8.60
N PRO A 87 8.74 -5.65 9.65
CA PRO A 87 7.31 -5.66 9.94
C PRO A 87 6.81 -4.25 10.27
N TRP A 88 5.58 -3.93 9.87
CA TRP A 88 5.00 -2.59 10.06
C TRP A 88 3.92 -2.63 11.13
N GLU A 89 4.02 -1.70 12.08
CA GLU A 89 3.01 -1.48 13.09
C GLU A 89 1.81 -0.73 12.49
N THR A 90 0.61 -1.11 12.92
CA THR A 90 -0.60 -0.31 12.82
C THR A 90 -1.24 -0.22 14.22
N PRO A 91 -2.19 0.70 14.45
CA PRO A 91 -2.94 0.70 15.71
C PRO A 91 -3.69 -0.63 15.96
N LEU A 92 -4.03 -1.39 14.92
CA LEU A 92 -4.70 -2.70 15.02
C LEU A 92 -3.71 -3.88 15.19
N GLY A 93 -2.41 -3.58 15.32
CA GLY A 93 -1.34 -4.56 15.48
C GLY A 93 -0.39 -4.62 14.29
N ILE A 94 0.53 -5.58 14.35
CA ILE A 94 1.63 -5.71 13.38
C ILE A 94 1.15 -6.43 12.11
N VAL A 95 1.62 -5.96 10.96
CA VAL A 95 1.57 -6.65 9.68
C VAL A 95 2.97 -7.17 9.35
N ASP A 96 3.09 -8.47 9.14
CA ASP A 96 4.36 -9.12 8.88
C ASP A 96 4.89 -8.75 7.48
N ASN A 97 6.21 -8.57 7.41
CA ASN A 97 6.89 -8.39 6.14
C ASN A 97 7.26 -9.74 5.53
N ASP A 98 7.09 -9.86 4.23
CA ASP A 98 7.55 -11.01 3.49
C ASP A 98 9.04 -10.86 3.12
N GLN A 99 9.91 -11.08 4.11
CA GLN A 99 11.33 -10.83 3.96
C GLN A 99 11.97 -11.70 2.87
N GLU A 100 11.46 -12.91 2.64
CA GLU A 100 11.96 -13.79 1.58
C GLU A 100 11.73 -13.15 0.21
N PHE A 101 10.50 -12.73 -0.10
CA PHE A 101 10.21 -12.07 -1.37
C PHE A 101 10.86 -10.69 -1.47
N GLY A 102 10.83 -9.91 -0.38
CA GLY A 102 11.43 -8.58 -0.32
C GLY A 102 12.94 -8.59 -0.55
N SER A 103 13.65 -9.61 -0.04
CA SER A 103 15.12 -9.73 -0.20
C SER A 103 15.53 -10.20 -1.60
N ALA A 104 14.61 -10.84 -2.34
CA ALA A 104 14.83 -11.23 -3.73
C ALA A 104 14.63 -10.07 -4.72
N LEU A 105 14.07 -8.94 -4.25
CA LEU A 105 14.03 -7.71 -5.04
C LEU A 105 15.44 -7.11 -5.06
N ASP A 106 16.04 -6.96 -6.24
CA ASP A 106 17.31 -6.26 -6.45
C ASP A 106 17.13 -4.73 -6.27
N LEU A 107 16.77 -4.33 -5.05
CA LEU A 107 16.53 -2.96 -4.61
C LEU A 107 17.29 -2.69 -3.31
N ASP A 108 17.73 -1.45 -3.12
CA ASP A 108 18.31 -1.02 -1.85
C ASP A 108 17.26 -1.13 -0.72
N CYS A 109 17.70 -1.62 0.45
CA CYS A 109 16.90 -1.61 1.66
C CYS A 109 17.13 -0.29 2.41
N ASP A 110 16.07 0.48 2.65
CA ASP A 110 16.14 1.77 3.33
C ASP A 110 15.00 1.97 4.34
N GLU A 111 15.20 1.47 5.55
CA GLU A 111 14.20 1.63 6.63
C GLU A 111 14.07 3.07 7.13
N VAL A 112 15.06 3.93 6.90
CA VAL A 112 15.02 5.31 7.37
C VAL A 112 14.04 6.11 6.52
N SER A 113 14.15 6.01 5.20
CA SER A 113 13.24 6.68 4.26
C SER A 113 11.79 6.22 4.43
N HIS A 114 11.55 4.93 4.72
CA HIS A 114 10.22 4.38 4.97
C HIS A 114 9.62 4.78 6.33
N GLN A 115 10.46 5.25 7.27
CA GLN A 115 10.03 5.69 8.61
C GLN A 115 9.85 7.20 8.73
N ASP A 116 10.51 8.01 7.89
CA ASP A 116 10.56 9.49 7.98
C ASP A 116 9.26 10.18 7.53
N THR A 117 8.14 9.85 8.18
CA THR A 117 6.79 10.39 7.94
C THR A 117 6.30 10.27 6.50
N GLU A 118 6.88 9.35 5.71
CA GLU A 118 6.36 8.96 4.41
C GLU A 118 5.03 8.23 4.59
N ASN A 119 3.98 8.73 3.94
CA ASN A 119 2.61 8.26 4.13
C ASN A 119 2.10 7.40 2.99
N SER A 120 2.73 7.45 1.80
CA SER A 120 2.18 6.81 0.59
C SER A 120 1.91 5.32 0.79
N LEU A 121 2.79 4.62 1.51
CA LEU A 121 2.66 3.21 1.81
C LEU A 121 1.91 2.97 3.13
N GLU A 122 2.20 3.75 4.19
CA GLU A 122 1.68 3.51 5.54
C GLU A 122 0.16 3.51 5.57
N VAL A 123 -0.50 4.43 4.88
CA VAL A 123 -1.95 4.57 4.91
C VAL A 123 -2.70 3.39 4.28
N GLN A 124 -2.01 2.56 3.49
CA GLN A 124 -2.57 1.32 2.94
C GLN A 124 -2.57 0.18 3.98
N VAL A 125 -1.63 0.19 4.92
CA VAL A 125 -1.37 -0.95 5.82
C VAL A 125 -2.51 -1.23 6.80
N PRO A 126 -3.22 -0.24 7.39
CA PRO A 126 -4.37 -0.54 8.23
C PRO A 126 -5.53 -1.24 7.51
N PHE A 127 -5.77 -0.94 6.23
CA PHE A 127 -6.76 -1.67 5.43
C PHE A 127 -6.37 -3.15 5.32
N ILE A 128 -5.09 -3.43 5.07
CA ILE A 128 -4.57 -4.79 4.98
C ILE A 128 -4.70 -5.50 6.33
N LYS A 129 -4.27 -4.86 7.41
CA LYS A 129 -4.35 -5.46 8.76
C LYS A 129 -5.78 -5.83 9.14
N TYR A 130 -6.73 -4.93 8.86
CA TYR A 130 -8.14 -5.12 9.18
C TYR A 130 -8.79 -6.19 8.31
N ARG A 131 -8.59 -6.09 6.98
CA ARG A 131 -9.35 -6.90 6.01
C ARG A 131 -8.73 -8.26 5.71
N PHE A 132 -7.41 -8.37 5.81
CA PHE A 132 -6.61 -9.56 5.48
C PHE A 132 -5.61 -9.85 6.61
N PRO A 133 -6.08 -10.20 7.83
CA PRO A 133 -5.23 -10.25 9.03
C PRO A 133 -4.10 -11.29 8.98
N ARG A 134 -4.13 -12.22 8.01
CA ARG A 134 -3.10 -13.25 7.76
C ARG A 134 -2.15 -12.89 6.61
N ALA A 135 -2.40 -11.82 5.88
CA ALA A 135 -1.55 -11.42 4.76
C ALA A 135 -0.27 -10.75 5.24
N ARG A 136 0.77 -10.85 4.42
CA ARG A 136 2.05 -10.17 4.58
C ARG A 136 2.14 -8.98 3.63
N ILE A 137 3.14 -8.12 3.82
CA ILE A 137 3.43 -6.99 2.94
C ILE A 137 4.89 -6.98 2.47
N VAL A 138 5.11 -6.37 1.30
CA VAL A 138 6.42 -5.91 0.82
C VAL A 138 6.26 -4.46 0.36
N PRO A 139 6.66 -3.48 1.20
CA PRO A 139 6.57 -2.06 0.85
C PRO A 139 7.74 -1.65 -0.04
N ILE A 140 7.43 -1.11 -1.22
CA ILE A 140 8.38 -0.56 -2.19
C ILE A 140 8.07 0.93 -2.33
N LEU A 141 9.02 1.74 -1.87
CA LEU A 141 9.00 3.17 -2.08
C LEU A 141 9.58 3.45 -3.45
N MET A 142 8.85 4.17 -4.30
CA MET A 142 9.24 4.49 -5.67
C MET A 142 9.71 5.95 -5.72
N GLY A 143 11.02 6.15 -5.91
CA GLY A 143 11.62 7.47 -5.94
C GLY A 143 11.31 8.22 -7.23
N ASP A 144 11.72 7.61 -8.36
CA ASP A 144 11.41 8.10 -9.70
C ASP A 144 10.15 7.40 -10.22
N GLN A 145 9.15 8.21 -10.57
CA GLN A 145 7.81 7.80 -10.95
C GLN A 145 7.56 7.85 -12.46
N GLU A 146 8.60 8.08 -13.27
CA GLU A 146 8.47 8.03 -14.73
C GLU A 146 8.15 6.62 -15.24
N TYR A 147 7.49 6.53 -16.39
CA TYR A 147 7.13 5.25 -17.01
C TYR A 147 8.31 4.27 -17.19
N PRO A 148 9.50 4.68 -17.67
CA PRO A 148 10.64 3.77 -17.76
C PRO A 148 11.07 3.20 -16.40
N SER A 149 10.90 3.97 -15.33
CA SER A 149 11.22 3.56 -13.96
C SER A 149 10.20 2.55 -13.43
N ALA A 150 8.92 2.71 -13.78
CA ALA A 150 7.89 1.70 -13.53
C ALA A 150 8.16 0.38 -14.26
N VAL A 151 8.58 0.45 -15.53
CA VAL A 151 8.95 -0.74 -16.32
C VAL A 151 10.12 -1.47 -15.66
N ARG A 152 11.20 -0.77 -15.29
CA ARG A 152 12.33 -1.38 -14.59
C ARG A 152 11.93 -2.02 -13.27
N LEU A 153 11.08 -1.35 -12.48
CA LEU A 153 10.57 -1.94 -11.24
C LEU A 153 9.78 -3.22 -11.50
N SER A 154 8.97 -3.26 -12.57
CA SER A 154 8.22 -4.46 -12.94
C SER A 154 9.15 -5.63 -13.31
N GLU A 155 10.27 -5.36 -13.98
CA GLU A 155 11.28 -6.37 -14.32
C GLU A 155 11.91 -6.96 -13.05
N VAL A 156 12.30 -6.11 -12.10
CA VAL A 156 12.84 -6.54 -10.79
C VAL A 156 11.85 -7.42 -10.03
N ILE A 157 10.57 -7.06 -10.01
CA ILE A 157 9.52 -7.86 -9.37
C ILE A 157 9.36 -9.21 -10.08
N LEU A 158 9.35 -9.23 -11.42
CA LEU A 158 9.21 -10.46 -12.19
C LEU A 158 10.40 -11.41 -11.99
N ASP A 159 11.61 -10.87 -11.89
CA ASP A 159 12.81 -11.65 -11.59
C ASP A 159 12.75 -12.25 -10.18
N ALA A 160 12.33 -11.47 -9.18
CA ALA A 160 12.09 -11.99 -7.82
C ALA A 160 11.01 -13.09 -7.80
N VAL A 161 9.93 -12.95 -8.58
CA VAL A 161 8.89 -13.98 -8.74
C VAL A 161 9.47 -15.27 -9.34
N ARG A 162 10.34 -15.17 -10.36
CA ARG A 162 10.99 -16.33 -10.98
C ARG A 162 11.96 -17.02 -10.01
N GLU A 163 12.72 -16.24 -9.26
CA GLU A 163 13.70 -16.75 -8.28
C GLU A 163 13.01 -17.49 -7.13
N THR A 164 11.97 -16.87 -6.55
CA THR A 164 11.30 -17.38 -5.35
C THR A 164 10.15 -18.36 -5.66
N GLY A 165 9.67 -18.41 -6.91
CA GLY A 165 8.53 -19.23 -7.31
C GLY A 165 7.19 -18.76 -6.73
N ARG A 166 7.10 -17.51 -6.27
CA ARG A 166 5.91 -16.98 -5.59
C ARG A 166 4.74 -16.78 -6.55
N SER A 167 3.55 -17.17 -6.11
CA SER A 167 2.31 -17.14 -6.92
C SER A 167 1.11 -16.52 -6.20
N ASP A 168 1.27 -16.20 -4.91
CA ASP A 168 0.28 -15.66 -3.99
C ASP A 168 0.46 -14.14 -3.78
N LEU A 169 0.80 -13.41 -4.85
CA LEU A 169 1.02 -11.96 -4.78
C LEU A 169 -0.23 -11.18 -5.19
N ARG A 170 -0.45 -10.04 -4.54
CA ARG A 170 -1.43 -9.00 -4.92
C ARG A 170 -0.75 -7.64 -4.89
N PHE A 171 -1.11 -6.76 -5.80
CA PHE A 171 -0.42 -5.48 -5.97
C PHE A 171 -1.32 -4.31 -5.55
N VAL A 172 -0.76 -3.38 -4.77
CA VAL A 172 -1.43 -2.11 -4.46
C VAL A 172 -0.53 -0.99 -4.96
N ALA A 173 -0.92 -0.35 -6.06
CA ALA A 173 -0.31 0.89 -6.51
C ALA A 173 -0.96 2.04 -5.73
N SER A 174 -0.19 2.66 -4.84
CA SER A 174 -0.65 3.76 -4.01
C SER A 174 -0.52 5.07 -4.77
N SER A 175 -1.64 5.65 -5.19
CA SER A 175 -1.67 6.91 -5.94
C SER A 175 -2.95 7.67 -5.66
N ASP A 176 -2.81 8.94 -5.30
CA ASP A 176 -3.86 9.93 -5.54
C ASP A 176 -3.86 10.32 -7.03
N PHE A 177 -4.92 10.95 -7.50
CA PHE A 177 -5.01 11.44 -8.89
C PHE A 177 -4.78 12.96 -8.96
N SER A 178 -5.69 13.73 -9.54
CA SER A 178 -5.49 15.16 -9.76
C SER A 178 -5.46 15.98 -8.46
N HIS A 179 -4.39 16.77 -8.27
CA HIS A 179 -4.28 17.76 -7.17
C HIS A 179 -4.40 19.19 -7.70
N TYR A 180 -5.05 20.06 -6.92
CA TYR A 180 -5.10 21.53 -7.13
C TYR A 180 -5.62 21.99 -8.50
N VAL A 181 -6.52 21.22 -9.11
CA VAL A 181 -7.22 21.60 -10.34
C VAL A 181 -8.73 21.61 -10.13
N PRO A 182 -9.51 22.37 -10.93
CA PRO A 182 -10.96 22.33 -10.88
C PRO A 182 -11.50 20.91 -11.10
N ALA A 183 -12.60 20.56 -10.42
CA ALA A 183 -13.19 19.22 -10.46
C ALA A 183 -13.48 18.71 -11.89
N GLU A 184 -13.93 19.58 -12.79
CA GLU A 184 -14.15 19.21 -14.18
C GLU A 184 -12.86 18.82 -14.93
N LYS A 185 -11.75 19.50 -14.62
CA LYS A 185 -10.43 19.17 -15.17
C LYS A 185 -9.92 17.86 -14.56
N ALA A 186 -10.01 17.71 -13.24
CA ALA A 186 -9.66 16.46 -12.56
C ALA A 186 -10.41 15.28 -13.20
N HIS A 187 -11.74 15.36 -13.27
CA HIS A 187 -12.57 14.32 -13.87
C HIS A 187 -12.12 13.98 -15.29
N ARG A 188 -11.93 14.98 -16.16
CA ARG A 188 -11.50 14.73 -17.55
C ARG A 188 -10.13 14.07 -17.63
N ASP A 189 -9.17 14.54 -16.84
CA ASP A 189 -7.78 14.09 -16.94
C ASP A 189 -7.61 12.70 -16.28
N ASP A 190 -8.36 12.44 -15.19
CA ASP A 190 -8.31 11.18 -14.43
C ASP A 190 -9.10 10.04 -15.09
N HIS A 191 -10.04 10.32 -16.01
CA HIS A 191 -10.82 9.30 -16.74
C HIS A 191 -9.98 8.39 -17.65
N TYR A 192 -8.73 8.75 -17.92
CA TYR A 192 -7.81 7.98 -18.75
C TYR A 192 -6.84 7.10 -17.96
N ALA A 193 -6.97 7.08 -16.62
CA ALA A 193 -6.18 6.23 -15.73
C ALA A 193 -6.73 4.80 -15.63
#